data_AF-A0A433D5V6-F1
#
_entry.id   AF-A0A433D5V6-F1
#
_cell.length_a   1.000
_cell.length_b   1.000
_cell.length_c   1.000
_cell.angle_alpha   90.00
_cell.angle_beta   90.00
_cell.angle_gamma   90.00
#
_symmetry.space_group_name_H-M   'P 1'
#
loop_
_entity.id
_entity.type
_entity.pdbx_description
1 polymer ?
#
loop_
_entity_poly.entity_id
_entity_poly.type
_entity_poly.pdbx_seq_one_letter_code
_entity_poly.pdbx_strand_id
1 'polypeptide(L)'
;MNQRPSNAAMESSIQFLQTLGAIDEAEEITSLGRVLSLLPVDPILGKMLIMSTIFELVDPILTIAAGMSVQSPFMRLPLNAKPEIVKNRRLFDSRHGDPFTLLNLWDSWLAVKSEGKESSRSWCKRHGVEEQRVYEIAKLKKQFEDILNEFRPGVVTGSNQRGGFKRKDDGRKRKEQKDILRRERHLQQSSMKKRKILKFEEIEDIGGSNDSKASSDSVDVRDLEFLLANDVDELRSRSSRAICSDRDITLIKMIVCSGLYPQLAIGDEHNPHRNANELAFHTKSLFDLSSHNVS
;
A
#
# COMPACT_ATOMS: atom_id res chain seq x y z
N MET A 1 -5.82 12.99 32.09
CA MET A 1 -6.62 14.19 31.78
C MET A 1 -7.52 13.85 30.59
N ASN A 2 -8.82 13.71 30.81
CA ASN A 2 -9.80 13.58 29.71
C ASN A 2 -10.14 14.98 29.21
N GLN A 3 -9.35 15.52 28.29
CA GLN A 3 -9.72 16.75 27.57
C GLN A 3 -10.81 16.41 26.55
N ARG A 4 -11.92 17.17 26.59
CA ARG A 4 -12.96 17.08 25.58
C ARG A 4 -12.48 17.76 24.30
N PRO A 5 -12.76 17.20 23.11
CA PRO A 5 -12.44 17.86 21.84
C PRO A 5 -13.14 19.23 21.73
N SER A 6 -12.59 20.11 20.90
CA SER A 6 -13.21 21.42 20.63
C SER A 6 -14.54 21.24 19.88
N ASN A 7 -15.50 22.14 20.11
CA ASN A 7 -16.79 22.09 19.41
C ASN A 7 -16.64 22.13 17.89
N ALA A 8 -15.68 22.92 17.37
CA ALA A 8 -15.38 22.98 15.95
C ALA A 8 -14.89 21.62 15.38
N ALA A 9 -14.12 20.86 16.16
CA ALA A 9 -13.68 19.52 15.73
C ALA A 9 -14.84 18.52 15.71
N MET A 10 -15.78 18.63 16.66
CA MET A 10 -16.98 17.80 16.66
C MET A 10 -17.87 18.12 15.46
N GLU A 11 -18.14 19.39 15.20
CA GLU A 11 -18.98 19.84 14.07
C GLU A 11 -18.37 19.44 12.72
N SER A 12 -17.06 19.60 12.57
CA SER A 12 -16.32 19.13 11.39
C SER A 12 -16.43 17.61 11.21
N SER A 13 -16.40 16.84 12.29
CA SER A 13 -16.54 15.38 12.25
C SER A 13 -17.96 14.95 11.84
N ILE A 14 -18.99 15.66 12.33
CA ILE A 14 -20.40 15.40 11.95
C ILE A 14 -20.59 15.69 10.45
N GLN A 15 -20.13 16.86 9.97
CA GLN A 15 -20.19 17.22 8.55
C GLN A 15 -19.45 16.21 7.66
N PHE A 16 -18.31 15.72 8.12
CA PHE A 16 -17.55 14.68 7.44
C PHE A 16 -18.32 13.36 7.34
N LEU A 17 -18.91 12.89 8.44
CA LEU A 17 -19.69 11.65 8.47
C LEU A 17 -20.99 11.75 7.65
N GLN A 18 -21.63 12.93 7.63
CA GLN A 18 -22.76 13.22 6.75
C GLN A 18 -22.35 13.17 5.27
N THR A 19 -21.22 13.80 4.92
CA THR A 19 -20.68 13.80 3.55
C THR A 19 -20.32 12.39 3.08
N LEU A 20 -19.81 11.55 3.99
CA LEU A 20 -19.50 10.16 3.71
C LEU A 20 -20.76 9.31 3.50
N GLY A 21 -21.92 9.77 4.02
CA GLY A 21 -23.19 9.05 4.03
C GLY A 21 -23.33 8.06 5.19
N ALA A 22 -22.50 8.18 6.23
CA ALA A 22 -22.58 7.36 7.43
C ALA A 22 -23.71 7.81 8.37
N ILE A 23 -24.04 9.10 8.34
CA ILE A 23 -25.08 9.74 9.15
C ILE A 23 -25.96 10.57 8.21
N ASP A 24 -27.26 10.69 8.49
CA ASP A 24 -28.18 11.54 7.72
C ASP A 24 -28.20 13.01 8.22
N GLU A 25 -29.03 13.84 7.58
CA GLU A 25 -29.21 15.25 7.95
C GLU A 25 -29.84 15.44 9.34
N ALA A 26 -30.52 14.41 9.86
CA ALA A 26 -31.10 14.39 11.20
C ALA A 26 -30.13 13.84 12.26
N GLU A 27 -28.87 13.62 11.89
CA GLU A 27 -27.82 13.03 12.73
C GLU A 27 -28.06 11.55 13.13
N GLU A 28 -28.89 10.83 12.39
CA GLU A 28 -29.19 9.41 12.60
C GLU A 28 -28.26 8.50 11.77
N ILE A 29 -27.88 7.36 12.34
CA ILE A 29 -26.92 6.43 11.70
C ILE A 29 -27.59 5.68 10.55
N THR A 30 -27.04 5.83 9.34
CA THR A 30 -27.51 5.14 8.13
C THR A 30 -27.13 3.66 8.15
N SER A 31 -27.73 2.84 7.27
CA SER A 31 -27.33 1.44 7.10
C SER A 31 -25.84 1.29 6.76
N LEU A 32 -25.30 2.22 5.96
CA LEU A 32 -23.85 2.28 5.66
C LEU A 32 -23.06 2.60 6.92
N GLY A 33 -23.48 3.61 7.70
CA GLY A 33 -22.83 3.99 8.95
C GLY A 33 -22.79 2.87 9.99
N ARG A 34 -23.83 2.04 10.07
CA ARG A 34 -23.85 0.86 10.95
C ARG A 34 -22.83 -0.19 10.54
N VAL A 35 -22.57 -0.36 9.25
CA VAL A 35 -21.53 -1.29 8.79
C VAL A 35 -20.15 -0.68 9.02
N LEU A 36 -19.98 0.61 8.71
CA LEU A 36 -18.71 1.32 8.92
C LEU A 36 -18.30 1.34 10.40
N SER A 37 -19.24 1.47 11.33
CA SER A 37 -18.94 1.48 12.77
C SER A 37 -18.42 0.15 13.32
N LEU A 38 -18.59 -0.94 12.58
CA LEU A 38 -18.07 -2.27 12.94
C LEU A 38 -16.64 -2.50 12.42
N LEU A 39 -16.19 -1.72 11.45
CA LEU A 39 -14.87 -1.91 10.83
C LEU A 39 -13.81 -1.10 11.60
N PRO A 40 -12.70 -1.72 12.05
CA PRO A 40 -11.63 -1.03 12.77
C PRO A 40 -10.68 -0.28 11.82
N VAL A 41 -11.24 0.50 10.89
CA VAL A 41 -10.51 1.24 9.84
C VAL A 41 -11.05 2.65 9.70
N ASP A 42 -10.32 3.50 8.99
CA ASP A 42 -10.81 4.84 8.62
C ASP A 42 -12.13 4.71 7.83
N PRO A 43 -13.18 5.49 8.16
CA PRO A 43 -14.44 5.48 7.43
C PRO A 43 -14.31 5.61 5.90
N ILE A 44 -13.32 6.35 5.40
CA ILE A 44 -13.03 6.47 3.95
C ILE A 44 -12.68 5.10 3.36
N LEU A 45 -11.72 4.42 3.98
CA LEU A 45 -11.25 3.11 3.55
C LEU A 45 -12.34 2.05 3.75
N GLY A 46 -13.06 2.11 4.87
CA GLY A 46 -14.20 1.23 5.14
C GLY A 46 -15.25 1.32 4.04
N LYS A 47 -15.58 2.53 3.58
CA LYS A 47 -16.53 2.73 2.49
C LYS A 47 -16.03 2.14 1.18
N MET A 48 -14.75 2.36 0.84
CA MET A 48 -14.14 1.77 -0.35
C MET A 48 -14.17 0.24 -0.31
N LEU A 49 -13.84 -0.36 0.83
CA LEU A 49 -13.85 -1.81 1.02
C LEU A 49 -15.25 -2.38 0.88
N ILE A 50 -16.26 -1.80 1.54
CA ILE A 50 -17.67 -2.22 1.41
C ILE A 50 -18.11 -2.13 -0.05
N MET A 51 -17.84 -1.01 -0.72
CA MET A 51 -18.23 -0.79 -2.11
C MET A 51 -17.53 -1.78 -3.07
N SER A 52 -16.28 -2.16 -2.78
CA SER A 52 -15.55 -3.19 -3.53
C SER A 52 -16.23 -4.56 -3.49
N THR A 53 -16.89 -4.90 -2.37
CA THR A 53 -17.64 -6.16 -2.25
C THR A 53 -18.91 -6.17 -3.09
N ILE A 54 -19.52 -4.99 -3.30
CA ILE A 54 -20.74 -4.83 -4.11
C ILE A 54 -20.41 -4.95 -5.60
N PHE A 55 -19.29 -4.37 -6.03
CA PHE A 55 -18.83 -4.40 -7.42
C PHE A 55 -17.92 -5.59 -7.75
N GLU A 56 -17.70 -6.51 -6.80
CA GLU A 56 -16.83 -7.69 -6.93
C GLU A 56 -15.37 -7.37 -7.31
N LEU A 57 -14.89 -6.16 -6.99
CA LEU A 57 -13.54 -5.64 -7.29
C LEU A 57 -12.68 -5.52 -6.03
N VAL A 58 -12.65 -6.59 -5.25
CA VAL A 58 -12.12 -6.56 -3.88
C VAL A 58 -10.59 -6.52 -3.86
N ASP A 59 -9.90 -7.34 -4.67
CA ASP A 59 -8.43 -7.39 -4.69
C ASP A 59 -7.72 -6.07 -5.08
N PRO A 60 -8.14 -5.35 -6.16
CA PRO A 60 -7.50 -4.09 -6.52
C PRO A 60 -7.80 -3.01 -5.47
N ILE A 61 -9.02 -2.95 -4.95
CA ILE A 61 -9.39 -1.96 -3.93
C ILE A 61 -8.69 -2.24 -2.60
N LEU A 62 -8.51 -3.51 -2.21
CA LEU A 62 -7.71 -3.88 -1.03
C LEU A 62 -6.27 -3.39 -1.15
N THR A 63 -5.68 -3.54 -2.34
CA THR A 63 -4.32 -3.10 -2.61
C THR A 63 -4.21 -1.58 -2.58
N ILE A 64 -5.16 -0.86 -3.19
CA ILE A 64 -5.24 0.60 -3.14
C ILE A 64 -5.43 1.09 -1.70
N ALA A 65 -6.39 0.53 -0.96
CA ALA A 65 -6.68 0.91 0.42
C ALA A 65 -5.47 0.69 1.34
N ALA A 66 -4.77 -0.44 1.18
CA ALA A 66 -3.53 -0.72 1.90
C ALA A 66 -2.42 0.28 1.50
N GLY A 67 -2.28 0.59 0.22
CA GLY A 67 -1.34 1.59 -0.28
C GLY A 67 -1.60 3.00 0.26
N MET A 68 -2.87 3.41 0.37
CA MET A 68 -3.28 4.69 0.95
C MET A 68 -3.10 4.77 2.46
N SER A 69 -3.09 3.63 3.15
CA SER A 69 -2.89 3.54 4.60
C SER A 69 -1.42 3.61 5.01
N VAL A 70 -0.50 3.43 4.05
CA VAL A 70 0.94 3.48 4.27
C VAL A 70 1.50 4.75 3.62
N GLN A 71 2.61 5.26 4.16
CA GLN A 71 3.36 6.29 3.46
C GLN A 71 3.75 5.81 2.06
N SER A 72 3.76 6.71 1.07
CA SER A 72 4.09 6.37 -0.32
C SER A 72 5.36 5.49 -0.39
N PRO A 73 5.29 4.31 -1.04
CA PRO A 73 6.41 3.39 -1.15
C PRO A 73 7.52 3.94 -2.06
N PHE A 74 7.25 5.01 -2.80
CA PHE A 74 8.23 5.61 -3.67
C PHE A 74 9.11 6.60 -2.91
N MET A 75 10.44 6.40 -3.00
CA MET A 75 11.39 7.31 -2.38
C MET A 75 11.34 8.68 -3.04
N ARG A 76 11.60 9.75 -2.28
CA ARG A 76 11.85 11.08 -2.85
C ARG A 76 13.19 11.03 -3.58
N LEU A 77 13.17 11.20 -4.90
CA LEU A 77 14.41 11.21 -5.68
C LEU A 77 15.11 12.57 -5.50
N PRO A 78 16.42 12.60 -5.17
CA PRO A 78 17.20 13.82 -5.20
C PRO A 78 17.35 14.34 -6.64
N LEU A 79 17.67 15.63 -6.81
CA LEU A 79 17.90 16.25 -8.13
C LEU A 79 18.97 15.52 -8.95
N ASN A 80 19.96 14.92 -8.29
CA ASN A 80 21.04 14.15 -8.91
C ASN A 80 20.77 12.64 -8.92
N ALA A 81 19.50 12.23 -8.89
CA ALA A 81 19.15 10.82 -8.96
C ALA A 81 19.63 10.20 -10.27
N LYS A 82 20.06 8.93 -10.20
CA LYS A 82 20.52 8.21 -11.38
C LYS A 82 19.39 8.16 -12.43
N PRO A 83 19.65 8.46 -13.71
CA PRO A 83 18.62 8.51 -14.75
C PRO A 83 17.93 7.16 -14.93
N GLU A 84 18.62 6.06 -14.64
CA GLU A 84 18.06 4.70 -14.65
C GLU A 84 16.92 4.52 -13.64
N ILE A 85 17.07 5.07 -12.43
CA ILE A 85 16.03 4.97 -11.38
C ILE A 85 14.79 5.75 -11.82
N VAL A 86 14.98 6.94 -12.39
CA VAL A 86 13.88 7.76 -12.94
C VAL A 86 13.16 7.00 -14.05
N LYS A 87 13.91 6.41 -15.00
CA LYS A 87 13.34 5.61 -16.10
C LYS A 87 12.58 4.39 -15.58
N ASN A 88 13.12 3.69 -14.60
CA ASN A 88 12.51 2.50 -14.01
C ASN A 88 11.25 2.82 -13.21
N ARG A 89 11.19 3.99 -12.57
CA ARG A 89 10.00 4.44 -11.84
C ARG A 89 8.85 4.78 -12.79
N ARG A 90 9.14 5.39 -13.93
CA ARG A 90 8.16 5.70 -14.99
C ARG A 90 7.44 4.48 -15.56
N LEU A 91 7.96 3.26 -15.35
CA LEU A 91 7.29 2.03 -15.76
C LEU A 91 6.02 1.75 -14.96
N PHE A 92 5.92 2.28 -13.74
CA PHE A 92 4.73 2.11 -12.91
C PHE A 92 3.68 3.18 -13.16
N ASP A 93 4.08 4.33 -13.70
CA ASP A 93 3.21 5.48 -13.91
C ASP A 93 1.98 5.08 -14.73
N SER A 94 0.81 5.25 -14.14
CA SER A 94 -0.46 5.00 -14.80
C SER A 94 -1.10 6.31 -15.21
N ARG A 95 -1.57 6.37 -16.46
CA ARG A 95 -2.45 7.47 -16.95
C ARG A 95 -3.76 7.61 -16.16
N HIS A 96 -4.09 6.65 -15.31
CA HIS A 96 -5.29 6.64 -14.48
C HIS A 96 -5.05 7.17 -13.05
N GLY A 97 -3.83 7.63 -12.76
CA GLY A 97 -3.45 8.29 -11.50
C GLY A 97 -2.75 7.37 -10.51
N ASP A 98 -2.33 7.98 -9.39
CA ASP A 98 -1.53 7.34 -8.34
C ASP A 98 -2.08 6.01 -7.79
N PRO A 99 -3.41 5.84 -7.58
CA PRO A 99 -3.94 4.54 -7.14
C PRO A 99 -3.62 3.40 -8.10
N PHE A 100 -3.64 3.65 -9.42
CA PHE A 100 -3.28 2.65 -10.42
C PHE A 100 -1.76 2.49 -10.55
N THR A 101 -0.99 3.54 -10.32
CA THR A 101 0.48 3.45 -10.21
C THR A 101 0.89 2.52 -9.06
N LEU A 102 0.19 2.59 -7.92
CA LEU A 102 0.38 1.66 -6.80
C LEU A 102 0.01 0.21 -7.15
N LEU A 103 -1.06 0.00 -7.92
CA LEU A 103 -1.41 -1.33 -8.42
C LEU A 103 -0.32 -1.91 -9.32
N ASN A 104 0.17 -1.13 -10.28
CA ASN A 104 1.26 -1.54 -11.17
C ASN A 104 2.53 -1.90 -10.40
N LEU A 105 2.86 -1.12 -9.36
CA LEU A 105 3.99 -1.40 -8.48
C LEU A 105 3.79 -2.74 -7.75
N TRP A 106 2.60 -2.95 -7.17
CA TRP A 106 2.26 -4.17 -6.45
C TRP A 106 2.37 -5.41 -7.34
N ASP A 107 1.80 -5.35 -8.55
CA ASP A 107 1.84 -6.45 -9.52
C ASP A 107 3.27 -6.77 -9.97
N SER A 108 4.07 -5.74 -10.22
CA SER A 108 5.48 -5.89 -10.61
C SER A 108 6.30 -6.51 -9.48
N TRP A 109 6.05 -6.10 -8.24
CA TRP A 109 6.73 -6.66 -7.07
C TRP A 109 6.33 -8.13 -6.83
N LEU A 110 5.05 -8.48 -6.98
CA LEU A 110 4.60 -9.87 -6.93
C LEU A 110 5.25 -10.74 -8.02
N ALA A 111 5.44 -10.21 -9.23
CA ALA A 111 6.13 -10.93 -10.29
C ALA A 111 7.57 -11.31 -9.89
N VAL A 112 8.32 -10.37 -9.33
CA VAL A 112 9.69 -10.61 -8.81
C VAL A 112 9.70 -11.70 -7.74
N LYS A 113 8.72 -11.67 -6.82
CA LYS A 113 8.57 -12.69 -5.78
C LYS A 113 8.25 -14.08 -6.33
N SER A 114 7.41 -14.16 -7.35
CA SER A 114 7.04 -15.44 -7.98
C SER A 114 8.19 -16.05 -8.77
N GLU A 115 8.98 -15.23 -9.47
CA GLU A 115 10.07 -15.71 -10.30
C GLU A 115 11.29 -16.14 -9.49
N GLY A 116 11.52 -15.54 -8.32
CA GLY A 116 12.62 -15.89 -7.42
C GLY A 116 14.02 -15.65 -8.02
N LYS A 117 14.12 -14.96 -9.16
CA LYS A 117 15.37 -14.71 -9.89
C LYS A 117 16.20 -13.57 -9.31
N GLU A 118 15.56 -12.62 -8.63
CA GLU A 118 16.18 -11.44 -8.05
C GLU A 118 15.70 -11.25 -6.61
N SER A 119 16.57 -10.75 -5.73
CA SER A 119 16.19 -10.34 -4.39
C SER A 119 15.26 -9.11 -4.45
N SER A 120 14.17 -9.15 -3.69
CA SER A 120 13.24 -8.02 -3.53
C SER A 120 13.96 -6.71 -3.22
N ARG A 121 14.96 -6.77 -2.35
CA ARG A 121 15.76 -5.61 -1.95
C ARG A 121 16.54 -4.97 -3.11
N SER A 122 17.17 -5.77 -3.96
CA SER A 122 17.92 -5.22 -5.11
C SER A 122 16.96 -4.63 -6.14
N TRP A 123 15.82 -5.29 -6.37
CA TRP A 123 14.76 -4.77 -7.23
C TRP A 123 14.24 -3.42 -6.73
N CYS A 124 13.85 -3.33 -5.45
CA CYS A 124 13.39 -2.08 -4.83
C CYS A 124 14.43 -0.95 -4.95
N LYS A 125 15.73 -1.23 -4.73
CA LYS A 125 16.81 -0.23 -4.88
C LYS A 125 16.94 0.27 -6.32
N ARG A 126 16.78 -0.59 -7.34
CA ARG A 126 16.83 -0.20 -8.77
C ARG A 126 15.63 0.64 -9.22
N HIS A 127 14.50 0.46 -8.57
CA HIS A 127 13.24 1.15 -8.87
C HIS A 127 12.97 2.38 -7.98
N GLY A 128 13.83 2.65 -6.98
CA GLY A 128 13.65 3.77 -6.06
C GLY A 128 12.47 3.59 -5.11
N VAL A 129 12.19 2.34 -4.74
CA VAL A 129 11.07 1.94 -3.87
C VAL A 129 11.60 1.52 -2.51
N GLU A 130 10.91 1.91 -1.45
CA GLU A 130 11.21 1.49 -0.09
C GLU A 130 10.56 0.12 0.17
N GLU A 131 11.38 -0.92 0.24
CA GLU A 131 10.95 -2.30 0.45
C GLU A 131 10.08 -2.48 1.71
N GLN A 132 10.42 -1.77 2.79
CA GLN A 132 9.67 -1.83 4.04
C GLN A 132 8.19 -1.44 3.85
N ARG A 133 7.92 -0.45 2.99
CA ARG A 133 6.55 0.03 2.72
C ARG A 133 5.75 -0.99 1.93
N VAL A 134 6.39 -1.68 0.98
CA VAL A 134 5.72 -2.72 0.21
C VAL A 134 5.31 -3.90 1.10
N TYR A 135 6.14 -4.25 2.09
CA TYR A 135 5.77 -5.24 3.11
C TYR A 135 4.65 -4.78 4.04
N GLU A 136 4.64 -3.51 4.44
CA GLU A 136 3.54 -2.93 5.21
C GLU A 136 2.22 -3.00 4.44
N ILE A 137 2.24 -2.65 3.14
CA ILE A 137 1.08 -2.79 2.25
C ILE A 137 0.61 -4.24 2.19
N ALA A 138 1.51 -5.21 2.01
CA ALA A 138 1.16 -6.63 2.00
C ALA A 138 0.48 -7.09 3.30
N LYS A 139 0.98 -6.61 4.45
CA LYS A 139 0.42 -6.94 5.76
C LYS A 139 -0.96 -6.31 5.96
N LEU A 140 -1.12 -5.03 5.63
CA LEU A 140 -2.41 -4.34 5.74
C LEU A 140 -3.45 -4.92 4.77
N LYS A 141 -3.06 -5.26 3.54
CA LYS A 141 -3.93 -5.94 2.57
C LYS A 141 -4.52 -7.20 3.18
N LYS A 142 -3.70 -8.02 3.83
CA LYS A 142 -4.14 -9.25 4.51
C LYS A 142 -5.07 -8.95 5.69
N GLN A 143 -4.77 -7.93 6.50
CA GLN A 143 -5.64 -7.52 7.60
C GLN A 143 -7.01 -7.05 7.12
N PHE A 144 -7.06 -6.27 6.04
CA PHE A 144 -8.32 -5.85 5.43
C PHE A 144 -9.09 -7.02 4.81
N GLU A 145 -8.39 -7.98 4.20
CA GLU A 145 -9.00 -9.23 3.72
C GLU A 145 -9.59 -10.06 4.86
N ASP A 146 -8.90 -10.17 6.01
CA ASP A 146 -9.40 -10.87 7.20
C ASP A 146 -10.66 -10.18 7.76
N ILE A 147 -10.66 -8.84 7.87
CA ILE A 147 -11.83 -8.05 8.30
C ILE A 147 -13.03 -8.25 7.36
N LEU A 148 -12.79 -8.23 6.04
CA LEU A 148 -13.86 -8.45 5.06
C LEU A 148 -14.41 -9.88 5.11
N ASN A 149 -13.55 -10.87 5.32
CA ASN A 149 -13.97 -12.27 5.43
C ASN A 149 -14.76 -12.53 6.72
N GLU A 150 -14.46 -11.81 7.81
CA GLU A 150 -15.25 -11.86 9.05
C GLU A 150 -16.65 -11.29 8.83
N PHE A 151 -16.77 -10.17 8.12
CA PHE A 151 -18.06 -9.54 7.86
C PHE A 151 -18.88 -10.29 6.79
N ARG A 152 -18.22 -10.77 5.72
CA ARG A 152 -18.86 -11.50 4.63
C ARG A 152 -17.96 -12.65 4.14
N PRO A 153 -18.16 -13.86 4.68
CA PRO A 153 -17.38 -15.04 4.29
C PRO A 153 -17.54 -15.33 2.80
N GLY A 154 -16.43 -15.56 2.10
CA GLY A 154 -16.43 -15.98 0.69
C GLY A 154 -16.21 -14.87 -0.35
N VAL A 155 -16.13 -13.61 0.08
CA VAL A 155 -15.94 -12.46 -0.82
C VAL A 155 -14.59 -12.49 -1.53
N VAL A 156 -13.54 -12.90 -0.80
CA VAL A 156 -12.17 -12.87 -1.32
C VAL A 156 -11.72 -14.24 -1.84
N THR A 157 -12.38 -15.30 -1.39
CA THR A 157 -12.14 -16.68 -1.81
C THR A 157 -13.04 -17.05 -2.98
N GLY A 158 -12.70 -16.52 -4.17
CA GLY A 158 -13.23 -17.06 -5.41
C GLY A 158 -12.85 -18.54 -5.57
N SER A 159 -13.83 -19.43 -5.37
CA SER A 159 -13.91 -20.77 -5.96
C SER A 159 -12.69 -21.71 -5.85
N ASN A 160 -12.14 -21.93 -4.66
CA ASN A 160 -11.17 -23.02 -4.48
C ASN A 160 -11.30 -23.84 -3.18
N GLN A 161 -12.49 -24.40 -2.94
CA GLN A 161 -12.67 -25.53 -2.02
C GLN A 161 -12.37 -26.91 -2.66
N ARG A 162 -11.50 -26.99 -3.67
CA ARG A 162 -11.05 -28.27 -4.26
C ARG A 162 -9.53 -28.35 -4.38
N GLY A 163 -8.86 -28.38 -3.23
CA GLY A 163 -7.40 -28.56 -3.11
C GLY A 163 -6.99 -29.55 -2.04
N GLY A 164 -7.76 -30.62 -1.81
CA GLY A 164 -7.52 -31.61 -0.75
C GLY A 164 -6.31 -32.55 -0.94
N PHE A 165 -5.49 -32.38 -1.98
CA PHE A 165 -4.51 -33.41 -2.39
C PHE A 165 -3.02 -32.98 -2.49
N LYS A 166 -2.60 -31.85 -1.90
CA LYS A 166 -1.16 -31.45 -1.84
C LYS A 166 -0.56 -31.27 -0.42
N ARG A 167 -1.25 -31.71 0.64
CA ARG A 167 -0.90 -31.33 2.03
C ARG A 167 0.29 -32.08 2.70
N LYS A 168 0.84 -33.16 2.14
CA LYS A 168 1.89 -33.94 2.84
C LYS A 168 3.33 -33.50 2.55
N ASP A 169 3.64 -33.02 1.35
CA ASP A 169 5.02 -32.66 0.99
C ASP A 169 5.37 -31.19 1.34
N ASP A 170 4.39 -30.28 1.26
CA ASP A 170 4.57 -28.86 1.63
C ASP A 170 4.78 -28.64 3.14
N GLY A 171 4.23 -29.52 3.98
CA GLY A 171 4.38 -29.41 5.43
C GLY A 171 5.84 -29.47 5.89
N ARG A 172 6.68 -30.25 5.20
CA ARG A 172 8.10 -30.42 5.52
C ARG A 172 8.90 -29.19 5.10
N LYS A 173 8.73 -28.70 3.87
CA LYS A 173 9.35 -27.48 3.36
C LYS A 173 8.97 -26.26 4.20
N ARG A 174 7.68 -26.14 4.57
CA ARG A 174 7.18 -25.06 5.43
C ARG A 174 7.72 -25.14 6.85
N LYS A 175 7.96 -26.34 7.39
CA LYS A 175 8.62 -26.54 8.69
C LYS A 175 10.10 -26.13 8.62
N GLU A 176 10.81 -26.56 7.58
CA GLU A 176 12.21 -26.19 7.33
C GLU A 176 12.38 -24.67 7.20
N GLN A 177 11.52 -24.00 6.41
CA GLN A 177 11.51 -22.54 6.29
C GLN A 177 11.19 -21.84 7.62
N LYS A 178 10.25 -22.37 8.42
CA LYS A 178 9.96 -21.84 9.77
C LYS A 178 11.15 -22.00 10.73
N ASP A 179 11.88 -23.11 10.64
CA ASP A 179 13.06 -23.37 11.47
C ASP A 179 14.23 -22.45 11.06
N ILE A 180 14.41 -22.19 9.76
CA ILE A 180 15.35 -21.19 9.24
C ILE A 180 14.99 -19.79 9.78
N LEU A 181 13.72 -19.39 9.68
CA LEU A 181 13.24 -18.10 10.18
C LEU A 181 13.51 -17.93 11.69
N ARG A 182 13.32 -18.99 12.49
CA ARG A 182 13.61 -18.98 13.94
C ARG A 182 15.09 -18.79 14.23
N ARG A 183 15.97 -19.47 13.48
CA ARG A 183 17.43 -19.33 13.61
C ARG A 183 17.89 -17.92 13.23
N GLU A 184 17.43 -17.42 12.09
CA GLU A 184 17.75 -16.07 11.60
C GLU A 184 17.29 -14.99 12.59
N ARG A 185 16.07 -15.10 13.13
CA ARG A 185 15.58 -14.16 14.16
C ARG A 185 16.47 -14.15 15.41
N HIS A 186 16.93 -15.31 15.87
CA HIS A 186 17.82 -15.44 17.03
C HIS A 186 19.23 -14.88 16.75
N LEU A 187 19.73 -15.11 15.53
CA LEU A 187 21.00 -14.53 15.05
C LEU A 187 20.91 -13.00 14.98
N GLN A 188 19.85 -12.44 14.42
CA GLN A 188 19.62 -10.99 14.41
C GLN A 188 19.56 -10.40 15.82
N GLN A 189 18.81 -11.04 16.74
CA GLN A 189 18.70 -10.56 18.12
C GLN A 189 20.02 -10.64 18.89
N SER A 190 20.83 -11.68 18.65
CA SER A 190 22.17 -11.80 19.23
C SER A 190 23.17 -10.80 18.63
N SER A 191 23.06 -10.48 17.34
CA SER A 191 23.91 -9.48 16.68
C SER A 191 23.63 -8.04 17.14
N MET A 192 22.36 -7.68 17.39
CA MET A 192 22.00 -6.38 17.96
C MET A 192 22.55 -6.20 19.40
N LYS A 193 22.62 -7.28 20.18
CA LYS A 193 23.21 -7.27 21.52
C LYS A 193 24.74 -7.07 21.50
N LYS A 194 25.41 -7.46 20.41
CA LYS A 194 26.88 -7.32 20.24
C LYS A 194 27.33 -5.96 19.69
N ARG A 195 26.43 -5.12 19.14
CA ARG A 195 26.76 -3.82 18.53
C ARG A 195 26.62 -2.61 19.47
N LYS A 196 26.80 -2.79 20.79
CA LYS A 196 26.83 -1.68 21.77
C LYS A 196 28.27 -1.33 22.19
N ILE A 197 29.11 -0.94 21.23
CA ILE A 197 30.39 -0.29 21.51
C ILE A 197 30.36 1.05 20.77
N LEU A 198 30.33 2.16 21.51
CA LEU A 198 30.52 3.50 20.99
C LEU A 198 31.95 3.57 20.42
N LYS A 199 32.11 3.74 19.11
CA LYS A 199 33.36 4.22 18.55
C LYS A 199 33.37 5.74 18.71
N PHE A 200 34.30 6.25 19.50
CA PHE A 200 34.65 7.66 19.58
C PHE A 200 35.63 8.02 18.45
N GLU A 201 35.48 9.27 17.96
CA GLU A 201 36.42 10.06 17.12
C GLU A 201 36.63 9.56 15.67
N GLU A 202 36.60 10.38 14.60
CA GLU A 202 36.83 11.82 14.40
C GLU A 202 35.86 12.40 13.34
N ILE A 203 35.64 13.72 13.44
CA ILE A 203 35.05 14.56 12.41
C ILE A 203 36.13 14.86 11.38
N GLU A 204 35.99 14.37 10.15
CA GLU A 204 36.25 15.11 8.89
C GLU A 204 35.96 14.25 7.65
N ASP A 205 35.51 14.96 6.61
CA ASP A 205 35.39 14.62 5.19
C ASP A 205 34.23 13.82 4.58
N ILE A 206 33.58 14.55 3.69
CA ILE A 206 32.54 14.22 2.73
C ILE A 206 33.18 13.49 1.55
N GLY A 207 32.65 12.31 1.21
CA GLY A 207 32.86 11.68 -0.10
C GLY A 207 33.67 10.38 -0.04
N GLY A 208 32.97 9.25 0.01
CA GLY A 208 33.61 7.95 -0.10
C GLY A 208 32.59 6.82 -0.13
N SER A 209 32.30 6.34 -1.34
CA SER A 209 31.65 5.04 -1.58
C SER A 209 32.33 3.94 -0.78
N ASN A 210 31.69 3.50 0.28
CA ASN A 210 31.96 2.21 0.91
C ASN A 210 30.61 1.52 1.16
N ASP A 211 29.93 1.17 0.06
CA ASP A 211 28.95 0.09 0.06
C ASP A 211 29.75 -1.19 0.38
N SER A 212 29.84 -1.47 1.68
CA SER A 212 30.18 -2.78 2.19
C SER A 212 29.29 -3.77 1.45
N LYS A 213 29.91 -4.63 0.63
CA LYS A 213 29.29 -5.81 0.04
C LYS A 213 28.68 -6.63 1.18
N ALA A 214 27.43 -6.30 1.53
CA ALA A 214 26.59 -7.17 2.33
C ALA A 214 26.45 -8.45 1.50
N SER A 215 27.03 -9.51 2.04
CA SER A 215 26.92 -10.89 1.57
C SER A 215 25.57 -11.15 0.90
N SER A 216 25.61 -11.60 -0.35
CA SER A 216 24.45 -12.03 -1.15
C SER A 216 23.70 -13.24 -0.58
N ASP A 217 23.96 -13.63 0.66
CA ASP A 217 23.59 -14.91 1.27
C ASP A 217 22.88 -14.73 2.63
N SER A 218 22.65 -13.49 3.07
CA SER A 218 21.77 -13.26 4.23
C SER A 218 20.33 -13.37 3.77
N VAL A 219 19.67 -14.47 4.13
CA VAL A 219 18.26 -14.69 3.82
C VAL A 219 17.43 -13.57 4.49
N ASP A 220 16.71 -12.79 3.69
CA ASP A 220 15.89 -11.72 4.23
C ASP A 220 14.71 -12.32 5.01
N VAL A 221 14.69 -12.07 6.32
CA VAL A 221 13.66 -12.54 7.24
C VAL A 221 12.26 -12.07 6.81
N ARG A 222 12.15 -10.87 6.21
CA ARG A 222 10.87 -10.32 5.73
C ARG A 222 10.41 -11.00 4.45
N ASP A 223 11.33 -11.31 3.53
CA ASP A 223 11.04 -12.13 2.35
C ASP A 223 10.47 -13.48 2.77
N LEU A 224 11.14 -14.18 3.71
CA LEU A 224 10.68 -15.48 4.19
C LEU A 224 9.34 -15.41 4.91
N GLU A 225 9.13 -14.41 5.77
CA GLU A 225 7.86 -14.23 6.47
C GLU A 225 6.71 -14.01 5.49
N PHE A 226 6.93 -13.20 4.45
CA PHE A 226 5.96 -12.97 3.39
C PHE A 226 5.65 -14.25 2.59
N LEU A 227 6.67 -14.96 2.11
CA LEU A 227 6.52 -16.21 1.35
C LEU A 227 5.83 -17.31 2.17
N LEU A 228 6.03 -17.32 3.50
CA LEU A 228 5.39 -18.27 4.42
C LEU A 228 3.94 -17.91 4.74
N ALA A 229 3.60 -16.63 4.68
CA ALA A 229 2.29 -16.10 5.03
C ALA A 229 1.32 -16.08 3.84
N ASN A 230 1.84 -15.97 2.62
CA ASN A 230 1.07 -15.74 1.41
C ASN A 230 1.49 -16.71 0.30
N ASP A 231 0.50 -17.25 -0.43
CA ASP A 231 0.75 -17.95 -1.68
C ASP A 231 0.89 -16.92 -2.81
N VAL A 232 2.10 -16.77 -3.34
CA VAL A 232 2.42 -15.73 -4.33
C VAL A 232 1.74 -15.99 -5.67
N ASP A 233 1.56 -17.26 -6.05
CA ASP A 233 0.91 -17.63 -7.31
C ASP A 233 -0.60 -17.34 -7.26
N GLU A 234 -1.23 -17.60 -6.11
CA GLU A 234 -2.64 -17.27 -5.88
C GLU A 234 -2.86 -15.75 -5.89
N LEU A 235 -2.00 -14.99 -5.19
CA LEU A 235 -2.07 -13.53 -5.17
C LEU A 235 -1.90 -12.93 -6.57
N ARG A 236 -0.95 -13.45 -7.35
CA ARG A 236 -0.72 -13.00 -8.72
C ARG A 236 -1.90 -13.33 -9.64
N SER A 237 -2.49 -14.52 -9.52
CA SER A 237 -3.69 -14.85 -10.29
C SER A 237 -4.87 -13.94 -9.94
N ARG A 238 -4.97 -13.46 -8.70
CA ARG A 238 -6.03 -12.54 -8.27
C ARG A 238 -5.83 -11.13 -8.82
N SER A 239 -4.61 -10.58 -8.74
CA SER A 239 -4.40 -9.21 -9.22
C SER A 239 -4.39 -9.13 -10.76
N SER A 240 -3.85 -10.14 -11.46
CA SER A 240 -3.90 -10.20 -12.93
C SER A 240 -5.33 -10.31 -13.50
N ARG A 241 -6.27 -10.89 -12.76
CA ARG A 241 -7.69 -10.94 -13.14
C ARG A 241 -8.41 -9.60 -12.96
N ALA A 242 -7.90 -8.72 -12.10
CA ALA A 242 -8.62 -7.52 -11.66
C ALA A 242 -8.50 -6.31 -12.59
N ILE A 243 -7.55 -6.30 -13.54
CA ILE A 243 -7.27 -5.15 -14.42
C ILE A 243 -7.36 -5.60 -15.89
N CYS A 244 -8.45 -6.27 -16.26
CA CYS A 244 -8.59 -6.81 -17.62
C CYS A 244 -9.48 -5.92 -18.51
N SER A 245 -10.44 -5.17 -17.95
CA SER A 245 -11.42 -4.40 -18.73
C SER A 245 -11.42 -2.90 -18.40
N ASP A 246 -11.66 -2.06 -19.40
CA ASP A 246 -11.93 -0.62 -19.22
C ASP A 246 -13.12 -0.35 -18.30
N ARG A 247 -14.07 -1.30 -18.24
CA ARG A 247 -15.20 -1.26 -17.30
C ARG A 247 -14.70 -1.34 -15.86
N ASP A 248 -13.78 -2.25 -15.57
CA ASP A 248 -13.24 -2.47 -14.21
C ASP A 248 -12.46 -1.24 -13.76
N ILE A 249 -11.68 -0.63 -14.67
CA ILE A 249 -10.97 0.64 -14.42
C ILE A 249 -11.95 1.75 -14.05
N THR A 250 -13.09 1.84 -14.74
CA THR A 250 -14.12 2.85 -14.46
C THR A 250 -14.79 2.60 -13.11
N LEU A 251 -15.07 1.34 -12.77
CA LEU A 251 -15.64 0.96 -11.48
C LEU A 251 -14.66 1.23 -10.32
N ILE A 252 -13.38 0.89 -10.48
CA ILE A 252 -12.34 1.19 -9.49
C ILE A 252 -12.27 2.70 -9.25
N LYS A 253 -12.29 3.51 -10.33
CA LYS A 253 -12.33 4.97 -10.21
C LYS A 253 -13.57 5.44 -9.44
N MET A 254 -14.75 4.92 -9.76
CA MET A 254 -15.97 5.29 -9.02
C MET A 254 -15.88 4.93 -7.53
N ILE A 255 -15.35 3.76 -7.19
CA ILE A 255 -15.18 3.34 -5.79
C ILE A 255 -14.21 4.28 -5.06
N VAL A 256 -13.04 4.56 -5.66
CA VAL A 256 -12.03 5.46 -5.09
C VAL A 256 -12.60 6.88 -4.93
N CYS A 257 -13.30 7.41 -5.94
CA CYS A 257 -13.98 8.70 -5.86
C CYS A 257 -15.02 8.73 -4.75
N SER A 258 -15.78 7.64 -4.55
CA SER A 258 -16.82 7.57 -3.52
C SER A 258 -16.27 7.60 -2.09
N GLY A 259 -15.04 7.11 -1.90
CA GLY A 259 -14.33 7.15 -0.62
C GLY A 259 -13.64 8.49 -0.38
N LEU A 260 -12.95 9.02 -1.39
CA LEU A 260 -12.18 10.26 -1.27
C LEU A 260 -13.03 11.53 -1.35
N TYR A 261 -14.28 11.45 -1.80
CA TYR A 261 -15.21 12.57 -1.77
C TYR A 261 -15.35 13.11 -0.34
N PRO A 262 -15.16 14.42 -0.08
CA PRO A 262 -15.22 15.54 -1.04
C PRO A 262 -13.87 16.12 -1.49
N GLN A 263 -12.76 15.39 -1.33
CA GLN A 263 -11.41 15.83 -1.72
C GLN A 263 -11.27 15.90 -3.25
N LEU A 264 -11.80 16.96 -3.84
CA LEU A 264 -11.78 17.23 -5.27
C LEU A 264 -10.88 18.44 -5.57
N ALA A 265 -10.09 18.29 -6.62
CA ALA A 265 -9.25 19.31 -7.19
C ALA A 265 -9.64 19.51 -8.66
N ILE A 266 -9.93 20.76 -9.07
CA ILE A 266 -10.26 21.11 -10.45
C ILE A 266 -9.01 21.70 -11.10
N GLY A 267 -8.53 21.08 -12.18
CA GLY A 267 -7.38 21.60 -12.93
C GLY A 267 -7.74 22.90 -13.64
N ASP A 268 -6.90 23.92 -13.50
CA ASP A 268 -7.04 25.18 -14.21
C ASP A 268 -6.11 25.21 -15.42
N GLU A 269 -6.62 24.74 -16.56
CA GLU A 269 -5.87 24.73 -17.81
C GLU A 269 -5.57 26.15 -18.35
N HIS A 270 -6.33 27.15 -17.91
CA HIS A 270 -6.32 28.53 -18.45
C HIS A 270 -5.66 29.55 -17.52
N ASN A 271 -4.93 29.12 -16.48
CA ASN A 271 -4.24 30.04 -15.58
C ASN A 271 -3.11 30.80 -16.32
N PRO A 272 -3.20 32.15 -16.44
CA PRO A 272 -2.22 32.95 -17.19
C PRO A 272 -0.85 33.08 -16.50
N HIS A 273 -0.71 32.66 -15.23
CA HIS A 273 0.54 32.73 -14.47
C HIS A 273 1.34 31.41 -14.49
N ARG A 274 0.95 30.45 -15.33
CA ARG A 274 1.50 29.10 -15.37
C ARG A 274 2.89 29.02 -16.02
N ASN A 275 3.86 28.45 -15.32
CA ASN A 275 5.08 27.89 -15.94
C ASN A 275 4.70 26.59 -16.68
N ALA A 276 5.31 26.32 -17.84
CA ALA A 276 4.92 25.21 -18.73
C ALA A 276 4.87 23.81 -18.06
N ASN A 277 5.58 23.62 -16.95
CA ASN A 277 5.68 22.36 -16.20
C ASN A 277 4.86 22.31 -14.89
N GLU A 278 4.10 23.36 -14.56
CA GLU A 278 3.33 23.42 -13.32
C GLU A 278 1.84 23.21 -13.62
N LEU A 279 1.21 22.25 -12.91
CA LEU A 279 -0.23 22.02 -12.95
C LEU A 279 -0.85 22.71 -11.74
N ALA A 280 -1.73 23.69 -11.99
CA ALA A 280 -2.45 24.42 -10.97
C ALA A 280 -3.83 23.79 -10.74
N PHE A 281 -4.21 23.60 -9.48
CA PHE A 281 -5.48 23.01 -9.10
C PHE A 281 -6.21 23.85 -8.06
N HIS A 282 -7.52 23.98 -8.24
CA HIS A 282 -8.44 24.64 -7.31
C HIS A 282 -9.11 23.61 -6.41
N THR A 283 -9.10 23.84 -5.09
CA THR A 283 -9.87 23.02 -4.13
C THR A 283 -10.88 23.87 -3.38
N LYS A 284 -11.98 23.27 -2.91
CA LYS A 284 -13.01 24.02 -2.17
C LYS A 284 -12.51 24.62 -0.85
N SER A 285 -11.42 24.08 -0.28
CA SER A 285 -10.87 24.52 1.02
C SER A 285 -9.68 25.46 0.90
N LEU A 286 -8.98 25.51 -0.25
CA LEU A 286 -7.78 26.31 -0.48
C LEU A 286 -7.73 26.73 -1.96
N PHE A 287 -7.65 28.05 -2.19
CA PHE A 287 -7.74 28.69 -3.49
C PHE A 287 -6.52 28.50 -4.42
N ASP A 288 -5.49 27.76 -4.03
CA ASP A 288 -4.38 27.40 -4.92
C ASP A 288 -3.59 26.22 -4.31
N LEU A 289 -3.64 25.06 -4.97
CA LEU A 289 -2.71 23.95 -4.73
C LEU A 289 -1.95 23.71 -6.03
N SER A 290 -0.65 24.05 -6.06
CA SER A 290 0.23 23.55 -7.10
C SER A 290 0.57 22.09 -6.79
N SER A 291 0.47 21.21 -7.79
CA SER A 291 0.86 19.82 -7.61
C SER A 291 2.33 19.75 -7.21
N HIS A 292 2.63 19.05 -6.10
CA HIS A 292 4.01 18.64 -5.82
C HIS A 292 4.53 17.80 -7.01
N ASN A 293 5.80 18.00 -7.39
CA ASN A 293 6.55 17.31 -8.47
C ASN A 293 6.69 15.76 -8.30
N VAL A 294 5.74 15.11 -7.61
CA VAL A 294 5.77 13.69 -7.23
C VAL A 294 4.57 12.91 -7.76
N SER A 295 3.53 13.58 -8.25
CA SER A 295 2.37 12.98 -8.94
C SER A 295 2.52 12.99 -10.46
#